data_AF-A0A4P6K4K5-F1
#
_entry.id   AF-A0A4P6K4K5-F1
#
_cell.length_a   1.000
_cell.length_b   1.000
_cell.length_c   1.000
_cell.angle_alpha   90.00
_cell.angle_beta   90.00
_cell.angle_gamma   90.00
#
_symmetry.space_group_name_H-M   'P 1'
#
loop_
_entity.id
_entity.type
_entity.pdbx_description
1 polymer ?
#
loop_
_entity_poly.entity_id
_entity_poly.type
_entity_poly.pdbx_seq_one_letter_code
_entity_poly.pdbx_strand_id
1 'polypeptide(L)'
;MHGHEADVFLIENPAAHGIFMIAEKDLGMFTVRYRPTQGQSVEQFTHERCQDLLRTAMGKPTIAFDLIDFMSWQPIEHVADQFQQGRVLLVGDAAHTMPPYQGLGVNMALQGAQNLAWKLAAVLKGQASPQLLSTYMTERHPIAWVAAEQSPTGLVDHPELKQYAIFARTDAERTQLALQKQAPLFAPILGYRYCSEAIVSEEAVPPSQQGIELLERPELNGQPGTRVPHLWVEGGQSISTLDLLDGPFVLFAGSCGAPWCEAASAVAEKLNIRLSAYRIGPGGDLLDAENGWETKMGISADGAVLVRPDGFVAWRSRKLATTPHVSLEQVLTRILCRTGAPLGRES
;
A
#
# COMPACT_ATOMS: atom_id res chain seq x y z
N MET A 1 -30.41 -7.31 -23.92
CA MET A 1 -29.27 -6.42 -23.59
C MET A 1 -28.01 -7.25 -23.70
N HIS A 2 -27.08 -6.88 -24.60
CA HIS A 2 -25.70 -7.35 -24.48
C HIS A 2 -25.12 -6.57 -23.30
N GLY A 3 -25.13 -7.19 -22.12
CA GLY A 3 -24.71 -6.54 -20.89
C GLY A 3 -23.19 -6.53 -20.81
N HIS A 4 -22.62 -5.37 -20.52
CA HIS A 4 -21.25 -5.29 -20.02
C HIS A 4 -21.19 -6.06 -18.70
N GLU A 5 -20.16 -6.89 -18.51
CA GLU A 5 -19.86 -7.48 -17.21
C GLU A 5 -19.54 -6.33 -16.25
N ALA A 6 -20.32 -6.23 -15.17
CA ALA A 6 -20.15 -5.25 -14.11
C ALA A 6 -20.48 -5.93 -12.78
N ASP A 7 -19.62 -5.72 -11.80
CA ASP A 7 -19.79 -6.31 -10.45
C ASP A 7 -20.46 -5.32 -9.48
N VAL A 8 -20.58 -4.05 -9.85
CA VAL A 8 -21.17 -2.98 -9.03
C VAL A 8 -22.16 -2.17 -9.86
N PHE A 9 -23.39 -2.03 -9.34
CA PHE A 9 -24.49 -1.32 -9.97
C PHE A 9 -25.03 -0.23 -9.05
N LEU A 10 -25.19 0.98 -9.57
CA LEU A 10 -25.98 2.01 -8.92
C LEU A 10 -27.46 1.83 -9.30
N ILE A 11 -28.31 1.64 -8.30
CA ILE A 11 -29.75 1.46 -8.49
C ILE A 11 -30.46 2.80 -8.26
N GLU A 12 -31.15 3.29 -9.29
CA GLU A 12 -31.91 4.54 -9.25
C GLU A 12 -33.38 4.32 -9.60
N ASN A 13 -34.20 4.18 -8.58
CA ASN A 13 -35.64 4.02 -8.70
C ASN A 13 -36.33 4.76 -7.52
N PRO A 14 -37.46 5.45 -7.71
CA PRO A 14 -38.22 6.10 -6.63
C PRO A 14 -38.50 5.24 -5.39
N ALA A 15 -38.60 3.92 -5.57
CA ALA A 15 -38.90 2.93 -4.53
C ALA A 15 -37.68 2.17 -4.00
N ALA A 16 -36.54 2.19 -4.71
CA ALA A 16 -35.29 1.57 -4.26
C ALA A 16 -34.09 2.36 -4.79
N HIS A 17 -33.25 2.85 -3.88
CA HIS A 17 -32.05 3.58 -4.21
C HIS A 17 -30.89 3.05 -3.37
N GLY A 18 -29.83 2.58 -4.04
CA GLY A 18 -28.77 1.80 -3.39
C GLY A 18 -27.63 1.43 -4.32
N ILE A 19 -26.59 0.83 -3.75
CA ILE A 19 -25.50 0.19 -4.50
C ILE A 19 -25.70 -1.32 -4.41
N PHE A 20 -25.85 -1.98 -5.55
CA PHE A 20 -25.90 -3.44 -5.64
C PHE A 20 -24.54 -3.97 -6.08
N MET A 21 -23.97 -4.92 -5.35
CA MET A 21 -22.68 -5.53 -5.67
C MET A 21 -22.84 -7.04 -5.79
N ILE A 22 -22.23 -7.61 -6.82
CA ILE A 22 -22.12 -9.05 -7.00
C ILE A 22 -20.77 -9.47 -6.41
N ALA A 23 -20.80 -10.29 -5.36
CA ALA A 23 -19.60 -10.83 -4.73
C ALA A 23 -19.15 -12.12 -5.43
N GLU A 24 -20.11 -13.00 -5.75
CA GLU A 24 -19.93 -14.23 -6.51
C GLU A 24 -21.14 -14.46 -7.42
N LYS A 25 -21.11 -15.48 -8.28
CA LYS A 25 -22.15 -15.75 -9.28
C LYS A 25 -23.58 -15.76 -8.73
N ASP A 26 -23.76 -16.24 -7.50
CA ASP A 26 -25.04 -16.35 -6.79
C ASP A 26 -25.05 -15.63 -5.43
N LEU A 27 -24.06 -14.79 -5.15
CA LEU A 27 -23.94 -14.02 -3.92
C LEU A 27 -23.78 -12.53 -4.22
N GLY A 28 -24.62 -11.70 -3.59
CA GLY A 28 -24.55 -10.26 -3.73
C GLY A 28 -25.00 -9.50 -2.50
N MET A 29 -24.73 -8.21 -2.49
CA MET A 29 -25.09 -7.29 -1.41
C MET A 29 -25.78 -6.07 -1.98
N PHE A 30 -26.84 -5.61 -1.31
CA PHE A 30 -27.51 -4.36 -1.64
C PHE A 30 -27.42 -3.39 -0.48
N THR A 31 -26.70 -2.29 -0.69
CA THR A 31 -26.50 -1.25 0.31
C THR A 31 -27.47 -0.11 0.07
N VAL A 32 -28.30 0.16 1.07
CA VAL A 32 -29.27 1.26 1.07
C VAL A 32 -28.97 2.25 2.18
N ARG A 33 -29.29 3.51 1.95
CA ARG A 33 -29.15 4.57 2.95
C ARG A 33 -30.43 4.72 3.75
N TYR A 34 -30.30 4.92 5.06
CA TYR A 34 -31.34 5.48 5.90
C TYR A 34 -30.86 6.74 6.62
N ARG A 35 -31.79 7.61 7.03
CA ARG A 35 -31.55 8.92 7.63
C ARG A 35 -32.21 9.02 9.01
N PRO A 36 -31.46 8.76 10.09
CA PRO A 36 -31.93 8.97 11.47
C PRO A 36 -32.53 10.36 11.69
N THR A 37 -31.94 11.39 11.08
CA THR A 37 -32.39 12.79 11.18
C THR A 37 -33.76 13.05 10.53
N GLN A 38 -34.26 12.13 9.70
CA GLN A 38 -35.60 12.16 9.09
C GLN A 38 -36.56 11.15 9.75
N GLY A 39 -36.22 10.64 10.95
CA GLY A 39 -37.04 9.66 11.67
C GLY A 39 -36.96 8.23 11.11
N GLN A 40 -35.98 7.94 10.25
CA GLN A 40 -35.73 6.57 9.80
C GLN A 40 -34.87 5.83 10.82
N SER A 41 -35.11 4.55 11.01
CA SER A 41 -34.34 3.73 11.95
C SER A 41 -34.04 2.36 11.38
N VAL A 42 -33.04 1.68 11.95
CA VAL A 42 -32.63 0.33 11.50
C VAL A 42 -33.77 -0.67 11.69
N GLU A 43 -34.57 -0.51 12.74
CA GLU A 43 -35.72 -1.37 13.06
C GLU A 43 -36.79 -1.35 11.96
N GLN A 44 -36.83 -0.28 11.15
CA GLN A 44 -37.74 -0.20 10.02
C GLN A 44 -37.30 -1.08 8.83
N PHE A 45 -36.07 -1.60 8.82
CA PHE A 45 -35.54 -2.53 7.81
C PHE A 45 -35.80 -3.97 8.25
N THR A 46 -37.08 -4.35 8.31
CA THR A 46 -37.50 -5.72 8.58
C THR A 46 -37.07 -6.67 7.46
N HIS A 47 -37.01 -7.97 7.74
CA HIS A 47 -36.68 -8.99 6.75
C HIS A 47 -37.58 -8.88 5.49
N GLU A 48 -38.89 -8.68 5.68
CA GLU A 48 -39.85 -8.46 4.59
C GLU A 48 -39.53 -7.21 3.77
N ARG A 49 -39.28 -6.07 4.43
CA ARG A 49 -38.93 -4.82 3.72
C ARG A 49 -37.62 -4.96 2.94
N CYS A 50 -36.61 -5.63 3.50
CA CYS A 50 -35.35 -5.88 2.81
C CYS A 50 -35.55 -6.74 1.56
N GLN A 51 -36.39 -7.79 1.65
CA GLN A 51 -36.74 -8.60 0.48
C GLN A 51 -37.45 -7.76 -0.60
N ASP A 52 -38.39 -6.90 -0.22
CA ASP A 52 -39.12 -6.05 -1.16
C ASP A 52 -38.22 -5.01 -1.82
N LEU A 53 -37.30 -4.40 -1.05
CA LEU A 53 -36.28 -3.49 -1.58
C LEU A 53 -35.38 -4.21 -2.59
N LEU A 54 -34.95 -5.44 -2.30
CA LEU A 54 -34.12 -6.25 -3.21
C LEU A 54 -34.86 -6.61 -4.50
N ARG A 55 -36.12 -7.08 -4.42
CA ARG A 55 -36.97 -7.37 -5.59
C ARG A 55 -37.17 -6.12 -6.46
N THR A 56 -37.39 -4.98 -5.81
CA THR A 56 -37.56 -3.68 -6.45
C THR A 56 -36.27 -3.24 -7.15
N ALA A 57 -35.12 -3.37 -6.48
CA ALA A 57 -33.82 -3.03 -7.02
C ALA A 57 -33.43 -3.90 -8.23
N MET A 58 -33.72 -5.21 -8.17
CA MET A 58 -33.46 -6.13 -9.28
C MET A 58 -34.47 -6.01 -10.43
N GLY A 59 -35.57 -5.28 -10.24
CA GLY A 59 -36.66 -5.18 -11.23
C GLY A 59 -37.37 -6.51 -11.51
N LYS A 60 -37.26 -7.49 -10.60
CA LYS A 60 -37.84 -8.83 -10.74
C LYS A 60 -38.68 -9.17 -9.50
N PRO A 61 -40.00 -8.95 -9.53
CA PRO A 61 -40.84 -9.12 -8.35
C PRO A 61 -40.94 -10.59 -7.87
N THR A 62 -40.67 -11.56 -8.74
CA THR A 62 -40.80 -12.99 -8.43
C THR A 62 -39.46 -13.73 -8.34
N ILE A 63 -38.33 -13.01 -8.33
CA ILE A 63 -37.02 -13.67 -8.20
C ILE A 63 -36.90 -14.34 -6.83
N ALA A 64 -36.50 -15.60 -6.84
CA ALA A 64 -36.18 -16.36 -5.64
C ALA A 64 -34.73 -16.05 -5.23
N PHE A 65 -34.52 -15.73 -3.96
CA PHE A 65 -33.22 -15.55 -3.32
C PHE A 65 -33.37 -15.82 -1.83
N ASP A 66 -32.26 -16.21 -1.21
CA ASP A 66 -32.17 -16.34 0.24
C ASP A 66 -31.53 -15.06 0.80
N LEU A 67 -32.24 -14.37 1.69
CA LEU A 67 -31.68 -13.23 2.41
C LEU A 67 -30.81 -13.76 3.55
N ILE A 68 -29.50 -13.69 3.37
CA ILE A 68 -28.51 -14.24 4.31
C ILE A 68 -28.44 -13.42 5.59
N ASP A 69 -28.25 -12.11 5.47
CA ASP A 69 -28.10 -11.21 6.61
C ASP A 69 -28.48 -9.77 6.23
N PHE A 70 -28.70 -8.93 7.23
CA PHE A 70 -28.78 -7.47 7.08
C PHE A 70 -28.08 -6.80 8.25
N MET A 71 -27.23 -5.82 7.95
CA MET A 71 -26.51 -5.07 8.97
C MET A 71 -26.57 -3.57 8.71
N SER A 72 -26.67 -2.79 9.78
CA SER A 72 -26.49 -1.35 9.70
C SER A 72 -25.01 -1.01 9.86
N TRP A 73 -24.49 -0.20 8.95
CA TRP A 73 -23.14 0.32 9.04
C TRP A 73 -23.14 1.84 8.91
N GLN A 74 -22.36 2.51 9.74
CA GLN A 74 -22.13 3.94 9.66
C GLN A 74 -20.74 4.19 9.10
N PRO A 75 -20.61 4.86 7.95
CA PRO A 75 -19.31 5.22 7.45
C PRO A 75 -18.70 6.31 8.34
N ILE A 76 -17.44 6.12 8.68
CA ILE A 76 -16.68 7.01 9.55
C ILE A 76 -15.30 7.18 8.91
N GLU A 77 -14.77 8.39 9.03
CA GLU A 77 -13.41 8.74 8.64
C GLU A 77 -12.64 9.12 9.90
N HIS A 78 -11.77 8.25 10.38
CA HIS A 78 -10.89 8.51 11.52
C HIS A 78 -9.51 7.91 11.27
N VAL A 79 -8.45 8.62 11.64
CA VAL A 79 -7.09 8.09 11.72
C VAL A 79 -6.60 8.31 13.14
N ALA A 80 -6.01 7.28 13.76
CA ALA A 80 -5.47 7.37 15.10
C ALA A 80 -4.29 8.37 15.14
N ASP A 81 -4.19 9.17 16.20
CA ASP A 81 -3.11 10.15 16.37
C ASP A 81 -1.72 9.48 16.39
N GLN A 82 -1.65 8.24 16.90
CA GLN A 82 -0.44 7.45 16.98
C GLN A 82 -0.73 5.99 16.60
N PHE A 83 0.15 5.41 15.80
CA PHE A 83 0.08 3.99 15.42
C PHE A 83 0.86 3.08 16.37
N GLN A 84 1.62 3.66 17.30
CA GLN A 84 2.43 2.92 18.25
C GLN A 84 2.46 3.64 19.60
N GLN A 85 2.25 2.88 20.68
CA GLN A 85 2.51 3.30 22.05
C GLN A 85 3.31 2.21 22.77
N GLY A 86 4.61 2.45 22.97
CA GLY A 86 5.51 1.45 23.53
C GLY A 86 5.56 0.18 22.67
N ARG A 87 5.03 -0.93 23.19
CA ARG A 87 4.96 -2.25 22.53
C ARG A 87 3.58 -2.56 21.93
N VAL A 88 2.64 -1.62 21.98
CA VAL A 88 1.31 -1.73 21.36
C VAL A 88 1.36 -1.03 20.01
N LEU A 89 0.94 -1.72 18.96
CA LEU A 89 0.87 -1.18 17.60
C LEU A 89 -0.54 -1.38 17.04
N LEU A 90 -1.08 -0.35 16.37
CA LEU A 90 -2.39 -0.37 15.73
C LEU A 90 -2.22 -0.67 14.24
N VAL A 91 -3.11 -1.48 13.65
CA VAL A 91 -3.12 -1.82 12.22
C VAL A 91 -4.56 -1.99 11.73
N GLY A 92 -4.81 -1.68 10.46
CA GLY A 92 -6.15 -1.77 9.86
C GLY A 92 -7.15 -0.80 10.49
N ASP A 93 -8.39 -1.24 10.67
CA ASP A 93 -9.47 -0.40 11.21
C ASP A 93 -9.20 0.15 12.62
N ALA A 94 -8.31 -0.49 13.39
CA ALA A 94 -7.86 0.04 14.68
C ALA A 94 -6.97 1.30 14.52
N ALA A 95 -6.26 1.42 13.40
CA ALA A 95 -5.40 2.55 13.09
C ALA A 95 -6.10 3.61 12.23
N HIS A 96 -6.97 3.18 11.31
CA HIS A 96 -7.67 4.06 10.38
C HIS A 96 -8.98 3.46 9.90
N THR A 97 -10.07 4.23 9.93
CA THR A 97 -11.36 3.89 9.32
C THR A 97 -11.70 4.94 8.27
N MET A 98 -12.28 4.51 7.16
CA MET A 98 -12.67 5.40 6.08
C MET A 98 -13.91 4.85 5.36
N PRO A 99 -14.72 5.71 4.71
CA PRO A 99 -15.80 5.24 3.86
C PRO A 99 -15.28 4.33 2.73
N PRO A 100 -16.13 3.51 2.08
CA PRO A 100 -15.65 2.45 1.19
C PRO A 100 -15.55 2.90 -0.27
N TYR A 101 -15.77 4.19 -0.57
CA TYR A 101 -16.11 4.66 -1.91
C TYR A 101 -14.97 4.60 -2.92
N GLN A 102 -13.73 4.39 -2.47
CA GLN A 102 -12.58 4.11 -3.34
C GLN A 102 -11.89 2.77 -3.02
N GLY A 103 -12.51 1.91 -2.21
CA GLY A 103 -11.94 0.60 -1.84
C GLY A 103 -10.63 0.66 -1.06
N LEU A 104 -10.28 1.81 -0.47
CA LEU A 104 -8.95 2.03 0.13
C LEU A 104 -8.75 1.34 1.49
N GLY A 105 -9.81 1.11 2.27
CA GLY A 105 -9.70 0.61 3.66
C GLY A 105 -8.93 -0.71 3.79
N VAL A 106 -9.40 -1.77 3.12
CA VAL A 106 -8.75 -3.09 3.18
C VAL A 106 -7.33 -3.08 2.56
N ASN A 107 -7.15 -2.31 1.48
CA ASN A 107 -5.85 -2.14 0.83
C ASN A 107 -4.83 -1.51 1.79
N MET A 108 -5.23 -0.46 2.52
CA MET A 108 -4.38 0.18 3.52
C MET A 108 -4.09 -0.72 4.71
N ALA A 109 -5.08 -1.50 5.16
CA ALA A 109 -4.91 -2.46 6.25
C ALA A 109 -3.86 -3.52 5.89
N LEU A 110 -3.96 -4.12 4.70
CA LEU A 110 -3.03 -5.14 4.24
C LEU A 110 -1.61 -4.59 4.06
N GLN A 111 -1.46 -3.42 3.45
CA GLN A 111 -0.15 -2.76 3.31
C GLN A 111 0.45 -2.39 4.67
N GLY A 112 -0.39 -1.95 5.62
CA GLY A 112 0.03 -1.69 7.00
C GLY A 112 0.55 -2.95 7.69
N ALA A 113 -0.15 -4.07 7.55
CA ALA A 113 0.27 -5.35 8.09
C ALA A 113 1.58 -5.84 7.46
N GLN A 114 1.72 -5.73 6.13
CA GLN A 114 2.94 -6.11 5.41
C GLN A 114 4.15 -5.28 5.86
N ASN A 115 3.99 -3.96 6.01
CA ASN A 115 5.03 -3.06 6.49
C ASN A 115 5.49 -3.40 7.91
N LEU A 116 4.55 -3.77 8.78
CA LEU A 116 4.84 -4.04 10.19
C LEU A 116 5.41 -5.45 10.42
N ALA A 117 4.92 -6.47 9.72
CA ALA A 117 5.23 -7.88 9.97
C ALA A 117 6.73 -8.18 9.87
N TRP A 118 7.41 -7.68 8.82
CA TRP A 118 8.83 -7.95 8.64
C TRP A 118 9.70 -7.21 9.67
N LYS A 119 9.29 -6.00 10.08
CA LYS A 119 9.99 -5.21 11.11
C LYS A 119 9.90 -5.90 12.47
N LEU A 120 8.71 -6.36 12.84
CA LEU A 120 8.51 -7.17 14.05
C LEU A 120 9.37 -8.44 14.01
N ALA A 121 9.34 -9.17 12.89
CA ALA A 121 10.15 -10.38 12.75
C ALA A 121 11.66 -10.09 12.90
N ALA A 122 12.16 -9.01 12.30
CA ALA A 122 13.56 -8.61 12.41
C ALA A 122 13.95 -8.26 13.87
N VAL A 123 13.12 -7.50 14.58
CA VAL A 123 13.36 -7.14 15.99
C VAL A 123 13.30 -8.36 16.91
N LEU A 124 12.28 -9.22 16.75
CA LEU A 124 12.13 -10.43 17.57
C LEU A 124 13.26 -11.44 17.37
N LYS A 125 13.85 -11.50 16.17
CA LYS A 125 15.01 -12.35 15.86
C LYS A 125 16.35 -11.73 16.26
N GLY A 126 16.35 -10.53 16.88
CA GLY A 126 17.57 -9.80 17.21
C GLY A 126 18.34 -9.28 15.98
N GLN A 127 17.69 -9.24 14.82
CA GLN A 127 18.27 -8.77 13.56
C GLN A 127 18.13 -7.25 13.38
N ALA A 128 17.29 -6.59 14.17
CA ALA A 128 17.12 -5.15 14.14
C ALA A 128 16.96 -4.58 15.55
N SER A 129 17.31 -3.31 15.72
CA SER A 129 16.98 -2.57 16.94
C SER A 129 15.46 -2.34 17.04
N PRO A 130 14.87 -2.27 18.25
CA PRO A 130 13.49 -1.85 18.43
C PRO A 130 13.12 -0.53 17.75
N GLN A 131 14.10 0.35 17.51
CA GLN A 131 13.90 1.62 16.80
C GLN A 131 13.43 1.44 15.34
N LEU A 132 13.66 0.27 14.73
CA LEU A 132 13.07 -0.05 13.42
C LEU A 132 11.54 0.02 13.46
N LEU A 133 10.90 -0.34 14.58
CA LEU A 133 9.45 -0.29 14.71
C LEU A 133 8.90 1.15 14.64
N SER A 134 9.67 2.13 15.09
CA SER A 134 9.27 3.55 15.01
C SER A 134 9.06 4.02 13.57
N THR A 135 9.74 3.38 12.60
CA THR A 135 9.53 3.68 11.17
C THR A 135 8.14 3.27 10.69
N TYR A 136 7.41 2.39 11.39
CA TYR A 136 6.04 2.03 11.03
C TYR A 136 5.11 3.24 11.05
N MET A 137 5.15 4.02 12.14
CA MET A 137 4.35 5.25 12.23
C MET A 137 4.81 6.26 11.18
N THR A 138 6.12 6.50 11.05
CA THR A 138 6.68 7.43 10.07
C THR A 138 6.23 7.11 8.64
N GLU A 139 6.17 5.83 8.27
CA GLU A 139 5.83 5.40 6.91
C GLU A 139 4.32 5.28 6.68
N ARG A 140 3.56 4.77 7.65
CA ARG A 140 2.15 4.37 7.45
C ARG A 140 1.12 5.39 7.93
N HIS A 141 1.45 6.24 8.89
CA HIS A 141 0.50 7.24 9.40
C HIS A 141 0.16 8.30 8.36
N PRO A 142 1.11 8.90 7.62
CA PRO A 142 0.77 9.93 6.63
C PRO A 142 -0.07 9.39 5.47
N ILE A 143 0.22 8.18 4.98
CA ILE A 143 -0.54 7.60 3.87
C ILE A 143 -1.95 7.16 4.29
N ALA A 144 -2.16 6.84 5.57
CA ALA A 144 -3.50 6.60 6.11
C ALA A 144 -4.36 7.86 6.09
N TRP A 145 -3.79 9.04 6.37
CA TRP A 145 -4.48 10.32 6.21
C TRP A 145 -4.82 10.60 4.75
N VAL A 146 -3.86 10.45 3.84
CA VAL A 146 -4.12 10.62 2.40
C VAL A 146 -5.24 9.69 1.94
N ALA A 147 -5.23 8.41 2.35
CA ALA A 147 -6.27 7.47 2.00
C ALA A 147 -7.64 7.84 2.62
N ALA A 148 -7.67 8.26 3.87
CA ALA A 148 -8.89 8.69 4.56
C ALA A 148 -9.52 9.93 3.89
N GLU A 149 -8.71 10.92 3.53
CA GLU A 149 -9.15 12.14 2.83
C GLU A 149 -9.58 11.87 1.39
N GLN A 150 -8.89 10.95 0.68
CA GLN A 150 -9.27 10.58 -0.68
C GLN A 150 -10.50 9.69 -0.70
N SER A 151 -10.73 8.80 0.28
CA SER A 151 -11.81 7.81 0.15
C SER A 151 -13.20 8.42 -0.14
N PRO A 152 -13.64 9.52 0.50
CA PRO A 152 -14.90 10.19 0.18
C PRO A 152 -14.99 10.79 -1.23
N THR A 153 -13.87 11.10 -1.89
CA THR A 153 -13.86 11.81 -3.19
C THR A 153 -14.35 10.96 -4.35
N GLY A 154 -14.39 9.64 -4.22
CA GLY A 154 -14.96 8.74 -5.24
C GLY A 154 -16.44 9.02 -5.54
N LEU A 155 -17.13 9.78 -4.69
CA LEU A 155 -18.52 10.20 -4.90
C LEU A 155 -18.65 11.57 -5.61
N VAL A 156 -17.56 12.31 -5.80
CA VAL A 156 -17.59 13.68 -6.38
C VAL A 156 -17.89 13.63 -7.88
N ASP A 157 -17.32 12.66 -8.59
CA ASP A 157 -17.51 12.44 -10.03
C ASP A 157 -18.86 11.82 -10.40
N HIS A 158 -19.64 11.44 -9.38
CA HIS A 158 -20.97 10.85 -9.50
C HIS A 158 -22.00 11.74 -8.80
N PRO A 159 -22.50 12.81 -9.45
CA PRO A 159 -23.46 13.75 -8.87
C PRO A 159 -24.66 13.09 -8.19
N GLU A 160 -25.10 11.97 -8.72
CA GLU A 160 -26.16 11.10 -8.23
C GLU A 160 -25.82 10.38 -6.91
N LEU A 161 -24.53 10.11 -6.67
CA LEU A 161 -23.99 9.53 -5.45
C LEU A 161 -23.71 10.58 -4.35
N LYS A 162 -23.87 11.88 -4.63
CA LYS A 162 -23.71 12.94 -3.60
C LYS A 162 -24.61 12.74 -2.39
N GLN A 163 -25.74 12.05 -2.55
CA GLN A 163 -26.60 11.68 -1.42
C GLN A 163 -25.99 10.62 -0.51
N TYR A 164 -24.98 9.87 -0.95
CA TYR A 164 -24.15 9.01 -0.09
C TYR A 164 -22.96 9.77 0.50
N ALA A 165 -22.58 10.91 -0.07
CA ALA A 165 -21.43 11.73 0.35
C ALA A 165 -21.65 12.51 1.67
N ILE A 166 -22.68 12.18 2.46
CA ILE A 166 -22.95 12.84 3.74
C ILE A 166 -22.03 12.24 4.83
N PHE A 167 -20.72 12.27 4.58
CA PHE A 167 -19.66 12.13 5.58
C PHE A 167 -19.04 13.49 5.78
N ALA A 168 -19.75 14.27 6.58
CA ALA A 168 -19.30 15.56 7.01
C ALA A 168 -20.06 15.95 8.25
N ARG A 169 -19.33 16.08 9.38
CA ARG A 169 -19.82 16.78 10.59
C ARG A 169 -20.65 17.99 10.16
N THR A 170 -21.80 18.15 10.79
CA THR A 170 -22.61 19.37 10.70
C THR A 170 -21.70 20.55 11.01
N ASP A 171 -21.24 21.29 10.00
CA ASP A 171 -20.91 22.71 10.06
C ASP A 171 -20.43 23.21 8.69
N ALA A 172 -20.76 24.46 8.42
CA ALA A 172 -20.46 25.22 7.21
C ALA A 172 -18.95 25.30 6.86
N GLU A 173 -18.07 24.82 7.75
CA GLU A 173 -16.62 24.78 7.58
C GLU A 173 -16.15 23.68 6.59
N ARG A 174 -16.98 22.68 6.25
CA ARG A 174 -16.57 21.54 5.40
C ARG A 174 -16.64 21.75 3.90
N THR A 175 -17.22 22.83 3.40
CA THR A 175 -17.13 23.19 1.96
C THR A 175 -15.68 23.47 1.53
N GLN A 176 -14.74 23.53 2.49
CA GLN A 176 -13.32 23.72 2.24
C GLN A 176 -12.48 22.43 2.34
N LEU A 177 -12.93 21.40 3.07
CA LEU A 177 -12.25 20.09 3.12
C LEU A 177 -12.78 19.14 2.05
N ALA A 178 -14.08 19.24 1.74
CA ALA A 178 -14.67 18.62 0.56
C ALA A 178 -14.33 19.46 -0.67
N LEU A 179 -13.70 18.85 -1.68
CA LEU A 179 -13.21 19.43 -2.95
C LEU A 179 -11.71 19.76 -3.02
N GLN A 180 -10.84 19.09 -2.27
CA GLN A 180 -9.51 18.86 -2.84
C GLN A 180 -9.68 17.99 -4.09
N LYS A 181 -9.05 18.39 -5.20
CA LYS A 181 -9.12 17.68 -6.48
C LYS A 181 -8.83 16.20 -6.24
N GLN A 182 -9.73 15.32 -6.68
CA GLN A 182 -9.53 13.88 -6.61
C GLN A 182 -8.15 13.54 -7.19
N ALA A 183 -7.32 12.91 -6.37
CA ALA A 183 -6.04 12.39 -6.83
C ALA A 183 -6.28 11.09 -7.61
N PRO A 184 -5.46 10.76 -8.61
CA PRO A 184 -5.48 9.43 -9.21
C PRO A 184 -5.31 8.36 -8.12
N LEU A 185 -6.08 7.26 -8.16
CA LEU A 185 -5.98 6.14 -7.22
C LEU A 185 -4.56 5.60 -7.04
N PHE A 186 -3.72 5.79 -8.07
CA PHE A 186 -2.29 5.50 -7.98
C PHE A 186 -1.64 6.16 -6.75
N ALA A 187 -1.91 7.43 -6.47
CA ALA A 187 -1.27 8.18 -5.38
C ALA A 187 -1.43 7.53 -4.00
N PRO A 188 -2.64 7.20 -3.50
CA PRO A 188 -2.80 6.54 -2.20
C PRO A 188 -2.38 5.06 -2.20
N ILE A 189 -2.32 4.37 -3.35
CA ILE A 189 -2.07 2.92 -3.39
C ILE A 189 -0.58 2.59 -3.62
N LEU A 190 0.06 3.23 -4.59
CA LEU A 190 1.44 2.93 -5.03
C LEU A 190 2.33 4.18 -5.24
N GLY A 191 1.71 5.35 -5.36
CA GLY A 191 2.34 6.59 -5.82
C GLY A 191 2.92 7.45 -4.72
N TYR A 192 3.62 6.82 -3.79
CA TYR A 192 4.27 7.52 -2.68
C TYR A 192 5.66 6.94 -2.40
N ARG A 193 6.49 7.77 -1.78
CA ARG A 193 7.84 7.48 -1.34
C ARG A 193 7.93 7.57 0.17
N TYR A 194 8.43 6.53 0.83
CA TYR A 194 8.76 6.56 2.25
C TYR A 194 10.04 7.34 2.52
N CYS A 195 9.98 8.13 3.60
CA CYS A 195 11.08 8.94 4.10
C CYS A 195 11.27 8.61 5.59
N SER A 196 12.07 7.57 5.88
CA SER A 196 12.32 7.05 7.24
C SER A 196 13.77 6.55 7.37
N GLU A 197 14.21 6.21 8.59
CA GLU A 197 15.52 5.58 8.81
C GLU A 197 15.69 4.21 8.13
N ALA A 198 14.58 3.56 7.75
CA ALA A 198 14.59 2.31 6.99
C ALA A 198 14.76 2.51 5.47
N ILE A 199 15.01 3.75 5.03
CA ILE A 199 15.28 4.14 3.64
C ILE A 199 16.59 4.95 3.59
N VAL A 200 17.54 4.51 2.77
CA VAL A 200 18.82 5.20 2.56
C VAL A 200 18.83 5.78 1.15
N SER A 201 18.79 7.12 1.07
CA SER A 201 18.83 7.87 -0.18
C SER A 201 19.93 8.93 -0.14
N GLU A 202 20.56 9.18 -1.28
CA GLU A 202 21.45 10.34 -1.51
C GLU A 202 20.66 11.61 -1.86
N GLU A 203 19.38 11.45 -2.22
CA GLU A 203 18.50 12.57 -2.55
C GLU A 203 18.03 13.26 -1.26
N ALA A 204 18.22 14.57 -1.17
CA ALA A 204 17.74 15.35 -0.05
C ALA A 204 16.20 15.32 -0.01
N VAL A 205 15.64 14.83 1.09
CA VAL A 205 14.21 14.95 1.38
C VAL A 205 14.00 16.28 2.13
N PRO A 206 13.22 17.23 1.58
CA PRO A 206 12.82 18.43 2.29
C PRO A 206 12.19 18.07 3.65
N PRO A 207 12.48 18.81 4.74
CA PRO A 207 11.86 18.55 6.04
C PRO A 207 10.33 18.52 6.02
N SER A 208 9.70 19.24 5.08
CA SER A 208 8.25 19.26 4.86
C SER A 208 7.67 17.95 4.30
N GLN A 209 8.52 17.00 3.87
CA GLN A 209 8.15 15.69 3.33
C GLN A 209 8.63 14.54 4.25
N GLN A 210 8.85 14.82 5.54
CA GLN A 210 9.12 13.77 6.53
C GLN A 210 7.93 12.80 6.60
N GLY A 211 8.23 11.50 6.59
CA GLY A 211 7.23 10.44 6.54
C GLY A 211 6.99 9.91 5.14
N ILE A 212 6.23 10.65 4.32
CA ILE A 212 5.98 10.31 2.91
C ILE A 212 6.09 11.51 1.97
N GLU A 213 6.38 11.24 0.71
CA GLU A 213 6.22 12.15 -0.43
C GLU A 213 5.29 11.52 -1.47
N LEU A 214 4.26 12.25 -1.92
CA LEU A 214 3.42 11.80 -3.03
C LEU A 214 4.11 12.08 -4.37
N LEU A 215 4.09 11.10 -5.27
CA LEU A 215 4.71 11.21 -6.57
C LEU A 215 3.82 12.01 -7.53
N GLU A 216 4.36 13.10 -8.09
CA GLU A 216 3.66 13.89 -9.12
C GLU A 216 3.48 13.11 -10.44
N ARG A 217 4.40 12.18 -10.72
CA ARG A 217 4.38 11.31 -11.91
C ARG A 217 4.34 9.85 -11.47
N PRO A 218 3.60 8.99 -12.19
CA PRO A 218 3.45 7.58 -11.82
C PRO A 218 4.69 6.72 -12.13
N GLU A 219 5.86 7.33 -12.31
CA GLU A 219 7.07 6.64 -12.73
C GLU A 219 7.82 6.07 -11.53
N LEU A 220 7.71 4.75 -11.37
CA LEU A 220 8.57 3.96 -10.52
C LEU A 220 9.84 3.63 -11.32
N ASN A 221 10.98 4.19 -10.90
CA ASN A 221 12.29 4.04 -11.55
C ASN A 221 13.37 3.49 -10.60
N GLY A 222 12.97 2.75 -9.57
CA GLY A 222 13.89 2.16 -8.58
C GLY A 222 14.44 3.17 -7.57
N GLN A 223 13.79 4.32 -7.39
CA GLN A 223 14.17 5.31 -6.40
C GLN A 223 13.96 4.78 -4.96
N PRO A 224 14.90 5.03 -4.02
CA PRO A 224 14.70 4.64 -2.62
C PRO A 224 13.41 5.23 -2.03
N GLY A 225 12.67 4.42 -1.29
CA GLY A 225 11.41 4.77 -0.65
C GLY A 225 10.17 4.45 -1.48
N THR A 226 10.27 4.11 -2.76
CA THR A 226 9.09 3.69 -3.57
C THR A 226 8.98 2.17 -3.67
N ARG A 227 7.85 1.68 -4.18
CA ARG A 227 7.73 0.27 -4.59
C ARG A 227 8.76 -0.04 -5.68
N VAL A 228 9.32 -1.24 -5.64
CA VAL A 228 10.16 -1.72 -6.74
C VAL A 228 9.30 -1.85 -8.02
N PRO A 229 9.79 -1.43 -9.18
CA PRO A 229 9.05 -1.55 -10.43
C PRO A 229 8.81 -3.01 -10.82
N HIS A 230 7.63 -3.28 -11.38
CA HIS A 230 7.37 -4.50 -12.13
C HIS A 230 8.17 -4.48 -13.43
N LEU A 231 8.94 -5.55 -13.67
CA LEU A 231 9.47 -5.91 -14.98
C LEU A 231 9.31 -7.42 -15.20
N TRP A 232 9.25 -7.82 -16.45
CA TRP A 232 9.39 -9.23 -16.85
C TRP A 232 10.87 -9.59 -16.97
N VAL A 233 11.27 -10.64 -16.29
CA VAL A 233 12.62 -11.24 -16.37
C VAL A 233 12.52 -12.74 -16.65
N GLU A 234 13.56 -13.34 -17.21
CA GLU A 234 13.53 -14.75 -17.64
C GLU A 234 14.63 -15.58 -16.98
N GLY A 235 14.21 -16.66 -16.31
CA GLY A 235 15.08 -17.68 -15.70
C GLY A 235 14.70 -19.09 -16.15
N GLY A 236 14.36 -19.25 -17.44
CA GLY A 236 13.75 -20.45 -18.02
C GLY A 236 12.22 -20.35 -18.20
N GLN A 237 11.58 -19.47 -17.42
CA GLN A 237 10.21 -18.99 -17.63
C GLN A 237 10.16 -17.49 -17.33
N SER A 238 9.17 -16.80 -17.89
CA SER A 238 8.92 -15.38 -17.61
C SER A 238 8.36 -15.24 -16.19
N ILE A 239 8.98 -14.38 -15.39
CA ILE A 239 8.63 -14.12 -13.99
C ILE A 239 8.66 -12.61 -13.73
N SER A 240 7.78 -12.11 -12.86
CA SER A 240 7.85 -10.71 -12.45
C SER A 240 8.98 -10.50 -11.44
N THR A 241 9.64 -9.34 -11.49
CA THR A 241 10.46 -8.84 -10.38
C THR A 241 9.75 -8.87 -9.01
N LEU A 242 8.43 -8.73 -8.99
CA LEU A 242 7.61 -8.77 -7.77
C LEU A 242 7.49 -10.19 -7.19
N ASP A 243 7.54 -11.21 -8.04
CA ASP A 243 7.45 -12.62 -7.61
C ASP A 243 8.75 -13.11 -6.96
N LEU A 244 9.86 -12.39 -7.20
CA LEU A 244 11.15 -12.63 -6.56
C LEU A 244 11.20 -12.11 -5.11
N LEU A 245 10.16 -11.40 -4.66
CA LEU A 245 10.06 -10.86 -3.30
C LEU A 245 9.39 -11.87 -2.36
N ASP A 246 10.12 -12.91 -1.97
CA ASP A 246 9.63 -14.05 -1.18
C ASP A 246 9.73 -13.86 0.36
N GLY A 247 9.93 -12.61 0.81
CA GLY A 247 9.90 -12.21 2.23
C GLY A 247 11.26 -11.83 2.88
N PRO A 248 12.43 -12.33 2.45
CA PRO A 248 13.73 -11.72 2.73
C PRO A 248 13.93 -10.35 2.09
N PHE A 249 15.08 -9.73 2.36
CA PHE A 249 15.58 -8.68 1.49
C PHE A 249 16.01 -9.28 0.14
N VAL A 250 15.92 -8.48 -0.92
CA VAL A 250 16.41 -8.86 -2.24
C VAL A 250 17.32 -7.76 -2.78
N LEU A 251 18.50 -8.13 -3.26
CA LEU A 251 19.40 -7.24 -3.98
C LEU A 251 19.36 -7.60 -5.47
N PHE A 252 18.93 -6.66 -6.30
CA PHE A 252 19.05 -6.78 -7.74
C PHE A 252 20.26 -6.01 -8.25
N ALA A 253 21.12 -6.67 -9.01
CA ALA A 253 22.31 -6.09 -9.60
C ALA A 253 22.20 -6.07 -11.13
N GLY A 254 22.83 -5.10 -11.80
CA GLY A 254 22.96 -5.11 -13.26
C GLY A 254 23.88 -6.23 -13.75
N SER A 255 23.97 -6.45 -15.05
CA SER A 255 24.71 -7.56 -15.69
C SER A 255 26.20 -7.68 -15.29
N CYS A 256 26.85 -6.56 -14.98
CA CYS A 256 28.23 -6.46 -14.49
C CYS A 256 28.35 -6.35 -12.96
N GLY A 257 27.25 -6.43 -12.22
CA GLY A 257 27.17 -6.24 -10.78
C GLY A 257 27.49 -7.47 -9.92
N ALA A 258 28.26 -8.44 -10.43
CA ALA A 258 28.68 -9.62 -9.66
C ALA A 258 29.33 -9.28 -8.29
N PRO A 259 30.17 -8.23 -8.15
CA PRO A 259 30.71 -7.84 -6.85
C PRO A 259 29.63 -7.44 -5.82
N TRP A 260 28.46 -6.98 -6.25
CA TRP A 260 27.35 -6.71 -5.34
C TRP A 260 26.70 -8.00 -4.82
N CYS A 261 26.58 -9.04 -5.64
CA CYS A 261 26.06 -10.34 -5.21
C CYS A 261 26.99 -11.03 -4.21
N GLU A 262 28.31 -10.92 -4.44
CA GLU A 262 29.33 -11.40 -3.50
C GLU A 262 29.27 -10.64 -2.17
N ALA A 263 29.18 -9.30 -2.24
CA ALA A 263 29.00 -8.46 -1.06
C ALA A 263 27.70 -8.78 -0.30
N ALA A 264 26.60 -9.02 -1.01
CA ALA A 264 25.32 -9.39 -0.41
C ALA A 264 25.44 -10.68 0.41
N SER A 265 26.10 -11.70 -0.14
CA SER A 265 26.32 -12.97 0.56
C SER A 265 27.13 -12.78 1.85
N ALA A 266 28.27 -12.06 1.77
CA ALA A 266 29.14 -11.81 2.93
C ALA A 266 28.45 -10.97 4.01
N VAL A 267 27.71 -9.93 3.61
CA VAL A 267 27.00 -9.04 4.55
C VAL A 267 25.81 -9.75 5.19
N ALA A 268 25.09 -10.60 4.44
CA ALA A 268 23.98 -11.38 4.95
C ALA A 268 24.42 -12.32 6.08
N GLU A 269 25.54 -13.02 5.88
CA GLU A 269 26.15 -13.88 6.90
C GLU A 269 26.59 -13.06 8.12
N LYS A 270 27.36 -11.98 7.89
CA LYS A 270 27.86 -11.11 8.97
C LYS A 270 26.74 -10.51 9.82
N LEU A 271 25.66 -10.07 9.19
CA LEU A 271 24.52 -9.47 9.87
C LEU A 271 23.50 -10.51 10.35
N ASN A 272 23.66 -11.80 10.03
CA ASN A 272 22.71 -12.86 10.33
C ASN A 272 21.28 -12.53 9.82
N ILE A 273 21.18 -12.11 8.57
CA ILE A 273 19.91 -11.82 7.89
C ILE A 273 19.75 -12.67 6.63
N ARG A 274 18.50 -12.79 6.14
CA ARG A 274 18.26 -13.37 4.82
C ARG A 274 18.27 -12.26 3.77
N LEU A 275 19.09 -12.44 2.74
CA LEU A 275 19.23 -11.55 1.60
C LEU A 275 19.48 -12.42 0.36
N SER A 276 18.54 -12.40 -0.58
CA SER A 276 18.72 -13.00 -1.90
C SER A 276 19.38 -11.98 -2.84
N ALA A 277 20.21 -12.43 -3.78
CA ALA A 277 20.83 -11.54 -4.75
C ALA A 277 20.67 -12.11 -6.17
N TYR A 278 20.28 -11.26 -7.12
CA TYR A 278 20.09 -11.64 -8.52
C TYR A 278 20.78 -10.64 -9.43
N ARG A 279 21.55 -11.16 -10.40
CA ARG A 279 22.17 -10.40 -11.45
C ARG A 279 21.29 -10.44 -12.70
N ILE A 280 20.84 -9.28 -13.17
CA ILE A 280 19.89 -9.18 -14.28
C ILE A 280 20.58 -8.68 -15.54
N GLY A 281 20.37 -9.39 -16.65
CA GLY A 281 20.90 -9.07 -17.97
C GLY A 281 21.83 -10.15 -18.53
N PRO A 282 22.54 -9.87 -19.65
CA PRO A 282 23.34 -10.86 -20.34
C PRO A 282 24.38 -11.55 -19.44
N GLY A 283 24.33 -12.88 -19.38
CA GLY A 283 25.23 -13.68 -18.55
C GLY A 283 24.97 -13.59 -17.04
N GLY A 284 23.87 -12.97 -16.61
CA GLY A 284 23.37 -12.96 -15.23
C GLY A 284 22.55 -14.19 -14.87
N ASP A 285 21.91 -14.13 -13.69
CA ASP A 285 21.01 -15.19 -13.19
C ASP A 285 19.66 -15.17 -13.91
N LEU A 286 19.20 -13.98 -14.31
CA LEU A 286 17.96 -13.76 -15.04
C LEU A 286 18.21 -12.79 -16.21
N LEU A 287 17.51 -13.00 -17.32
CA LEU A 287 17.56 -12.11 -18.47
C LEU A 287 16.51 -11.01 -18.36
N ASP A 288 16.84 -9.82 -18.83
CA ASP A 288 15.89 -8.71 -18.98
C ASP A 288 15.09 -8.90 -20.27
N ALA A 289 13.83 -9.32 -20.15
CA ALA A 289 12.98 -9.61 -21.31
C ALA A 289 12.62 -8.34 -22.11
N GLU A 290 12.59 -7.19 -21.44
CA GLU A 290 12.10 -5.93 -21.98
C GLU A 290 13.23 -5.00 -22.44
N ASN A 291 14.49 -5.36 -22.20
CA ASN A 291 15.69 -4.53 -22.43
C ASN A 291 15.57 -3.13 -21.80
N GLY A 292 14.90 -3.03 -20.65
CA GLY A 292 14.60 -1.79 -19.94
C GLY A 292 15.15 -1.71 -18.52
N TRP A 293 15.87 -2.73 -18.05
CA TRP A 293 16.29 -2.92 -16.67
C TRP A 293 17.01 -1.71 -16.07
N GLU A 294 18.09 -1.27 -16.72
CA GLU A 294 18.93 -0.16 -16.24
C GLU A 294 18.11 1.14 -16.09
N THR A 295 17.27 1.45 -17.07
CA THR A 295 16.39 2.63 -17.04
C THR A 295 15.33 2.53 -15.96
N LYS A 296 14.66 1.37 -15.83
CA LYS A 296 13.57 1.15 -14.87
C LYS A 296 14.06 1.00 -13.44
N MET A 297 15.27 0.51 -13.21
CA MET A 297 15.87 0.46 -11.87
C MET A 297 16.71 1.71 -11.56
N GLY A 298 17.00 2.53 -12.57
CA GLY A 298 17.83 3.73 -12.48
C GLY A 298 19.26 3.42 -12.01
N ILE A 299 19.85 2.37 -12.55
CA ILE A 299 21.23 1.91 -12.31
C ILE A 299 21.94 1.66 -13.65
N SER A 300 23.27 1.68 -13.67
CA SER A 300 24.04 1.11 -14.79
C SER A 300 24.23 -0.40 -14.63
N ALA A 301 24.80 -1.04 -15.66
CA ALA A 301 25.15 -2.45 -15.67
C ALA A 301 25.92 -2.94 -14.42
N ASP A 302 26.66 -2.09 -13.72
CA ASP A 302 27.45 -2.40 -12.52
C ASP A 302 26.82 -1.88 -11.20
N GLY A 303 25.63 -1.28 -11.26
CA GLY A 303 24.89 -0.81 -10.09
C GLY A 303 24.04 -1.89 -9.41
N ALA A 304 23.36 -1.49 -8.33
CA ALA A 304 22.49 -2.38 -7.56
C ALA A 304 21.32 -1.65 -6.87
N VAL A 305 20.22 -2.36 -6.65
CA VAL A 305 19.02 -1.93 -5.91
C VAL A 305 18.75 -2.93 -4.79
N LEU A 306 18.61 -2.44 -3.55
CA LEU A 306 18.22 -3.23 -2.38
C LEU A 306 16.73 -3.02 -2.10
N VAL A 307 15.97 -4.11 -2.05
CA VAL A 307 14.52 -4.14 -1.83
C VAL A 307 14.20 -4.81 -0.49
N ARG A 308 13.31 -4.18 0.27
CA ARG A 308 12.80 -4.67 1.56
C ARG A 308 11.84 -5.86 1.39
N PRO A 309 11.60 -6.63 2.46
CA PRO A 309 10.54 -7.64 2.54
C PRO A 309 9.13 -7.18 2.13
N ASP A 310 8.82 -5.88 2.28
CA ASP A 310 7.54 -5.29 1.87
C ASP A 310 7.57 -4.72 0.44
N GLY A 311 8.61 -5.00 -0.33
CA GLY A 311 8.77 -4.63 -1.74
C GLY A 311 9.03 -3.15 -1.99
N PHE A 312 9.45 -2.41 -0.97
CA PHE A 312 9.95 -1.05 -1.11
C PHE A 312 11.45 -1.05 -1.35
N VAL A 313 11.93 -0.20 -2.26
CA VAL A 313 13.35 0.03 -2.48
C VAL A 313 13.92 0.70 -1.23
N ALA A 314 14.80 0.02 -0.52
CA ALA A 314 15.45 0.53 0.68
C ALA A 314 16.63 1.44 0.33
N TRP A 315 17.34 1.10 -0.74
CA TRP A 315 18.56 1.77 -1.15
C TRP A 315 18.89 1.42 -2.61
N ARG A 316 19.67 2.28 -3.27
CA ARG A 316 20.20 2.04 -4.62
C ARG A 316 21.61 2.61 -4.74
N SER A 317 22.50 1.88 -5.41
CA SER A 317 23.73 2.41 -5.97
C SER A 317 23.64 2.46 -7.49
N ARG A 318 23.80 3.65 -8.07
CA ARG A 318 23.71 3.83 -9.52
C ARG A 318 24.84 3.13 -10.27
N LYS A 319 26.00 2.93 -9.65
CA LYS A 319 27.22 2.32 -10.22
C LYS A 319 27.89 1.43 -9.18
N LEU A 320 28.96 0.73 -9.54
CA LEU A 320 29.74 -0.01 -8.57
C LEU A 320 30.47 0.92 -7.60
N ALA A 321 30.33 0.65 -6.29
CA ALA A 321 31.10 1.34 -5.25
C ALA A 321 32.54 0.80 -5.20
N THR A 322 33.49 1.61 -4.74
CA THR A 322 34.89 1.17 -4.56
C THR A 322 35.00 -0.01 -3.59
N THR A 323 34.13 -0.07 -2.57
CA THR A 323 34.08 -1.15 -1.58
C THR A 323 32.63 -1.62 -1.36
N PRO A 324 32.09 -2.46 -2.26
CA PRO A 324 30.67 -2.85 -2.25
C PRO A 324 30.21 -3.46 -0.91
N HIS A 325 31.05 -4.29 -0.30
CA HIS A 325 30.77 -4.91 1.00
C HIS A 325 30.64 -3.89 2.13
N VAL A 326 31.53 -2.88 2.20
CA VAL A 326 31.46 -1.82 3.23
C VAL A 326 30.20 -0.98 3.03
N SER A 327 29.93 -0.56 1.79
CA SER A 327 28.75 0.25 1.48
C SER A 327 27.46 -0.49 1.82
N LEU A 328 27.33 -1.76 1.41
CA LEU A 328 26.13 -2.55 1.66
C LEU A 328 25.94 -2.87 3.16
N GLU A 329 27.02 -3.14 3.88
CA GLU A 329 26.98 -3.33 5.34
C GLU A 329 26.48 -2.08 6.06
N GLN A 330 27.01 -0.91 5.70
CA GLN A 330 26.58 0.37 6.30
C GLN A 330 25.10 0.65 6.02
N VAL A 331 24.67 0.41 4.78
CA VAL A 331 23.26 0.57 4.36
C VAL A 331 22.34 -0.34 5.17
N LEU A 332 22.62 -1.64 5.23
CA LEU A 332 21.78 -2.60 5.97
C LEU A 332 21.82 -2.37 7.47
N THR A 333 22.97 -1.99 8.03
CA THR A 333 23.09 -1.60 9.45
C THR A 333 22.19 -0.43 9.77
N ARG A 334 22.15 0.59 8.90
CA ARG A 334 21.26 1.76 9.05
C ARG A 334 19.78 1.37 8.92
N ILE A 335 19.42 0.62 7.87
CA ILE A 335 18.03 0.19 7.64
C ILE A 335 17.50 -0.64 8.81
N LEU A 336 18.34 -1.49 9.40
CA LEU A 336 17.98 -2.32 10.56
C LEU A 336 18.11 -1.56 11.90
N CYS A 337 18.40 -0.26 11.84
CA CYS A 337 18.63 0.64 12.98
C CYS A 337 19.65 0.09 13.99
N ARG A 338 20.64 -0.68 13.53
CA ARG A 338 21.71 -1.19 14.39
C ARG A 338 22.67 -0.04 14.69
N THR A 339 23.02 0.15 15.96
CA THR A 339 24.10 1.07 16.33
C THR A 339 25.41 0.51 15.79
N GLY A 340 26.09 1.24 14.90
CA GLY A 340 27.46 0.91 14.53
C GLY A 340 28.34 0.86 15.77
N ALA A 341 29.30 -0.07 15.83
CA ALA A 341 30.37 0.05 16.81
C ALA A 341 31.02 1.44 16.63
N PRO A 342 31.26 2.21 17.72
CA PRO A 342 31.95 3.47 17.58
C PRO A 342 33.33 3.21 16.96
N LEU A 343 33.68 3.98 15.93
CA LEU A 343 35.04 4.03 15.40
C LEU A 343 35.97 4.34 16.58
N GLY A 344 36.73 3.34 17.02
CA GLY A 344 37.79 3.54 17.99
C GLY A 344 38.74 4.60 17.44
N ARG A 345 38.83 5.73 18.14
CA ARG A 345 39.98 6.61 17.99
C ARG A 345 41.18 5.82 18.46
N GLU A 346 42.10 5.53 17.54
CA GLU A 346 43.46 5.18 17.90
C GLU A 346 44.01 6.29 18.82
N SER A 347 44.46 5.88 20.00
CA SER A 347 45.33 6.65 20.88
C SER A 347 46.37 5.71 21.45
#